data_AF-A0A3P3EJR6-F1
#
_entry.id   AF-A0A3P3EJR6-F1
#
_cell.length_a   1.000
_cell.length_b   1.000
_cell.length_c   1.000
_cell.angle_alpha   90.00
_cell.angle_beta   90.00
_cell.angle_gamma   90.00
#
_symmetry.space_group_name_H-M   'P 1'
#
loop_
_entity.id
_entity.type
_entity.pdbx_description
1 polymer ?
#
loop_
_entity_poly.entity_id
_entity_poly.type
_entity_poly.pdbx_seq_one_letter_code
_entity_poly.pdbx_strand_id
1 'polypeptide(L)'
;MTKSLPLISCLCVTRGRVTMLKRVVACFRSQTWANRELVLLYESDDAATMAYAATLADDPSVRCVEVPATPKQTLGALRNLSIEAARGEFVAQWDDDDWHGPARLAVQVGATQKHGRPGCVLVRWTMYDAVEKRAYVSGQRAWEGSLLARRDVVPPYPELPREEDTPVIQAMLRQRLLVGLDFPELYIYTFHGTNTWDVHHWKEELLPSAQPLGMEELLDIEKVLGVESSSALRVSG
;
A
#
# COMPACT_ATOMS: atom_id res chain seq x y z
N MET A 1 -9.70 -0.41 -32.57
CA MET A 1 -10.48 -0.59 -31.33
C MET A 1 -9.62 -0.05 -30.19
N THR A 2 -10.01 1.04 -29.55
CA THR A 2 -9.34 1.50 -28.33
C THR A 2 -9.65 0.48 -27.24
N LYS A 3 -8.63 -0.28 -26.80
CA LYS A 3 -8.79 -1.22 -25.69
C LYS A 3 -9.19 -0.41 -24.47
N SER A 4 -10.34 -0.70 -23.86
CA SER A 4 -10.74 -0.08 -22.60
C SER A 4 -9.66 -0.30 -21.55
N LEU A 5 -9.37 0.73 -20.73
CA LEU A 5 -8.41 0.60 -19.63
C LEU A 5 -8.85 -0.57 -18.73
N PRO A 6 -7.98 -1.54 -18.38
CA PRO A 6 -8.34 -2.59 -17.44
C PRO A 6 -8.73 -2.00 -16.08
N LEU A 7 -9.72 -2.62 -15.43
CA LEU A 7 -10.10 -2.28 -14.07
C LEU A 7 -9.01 -2.78 -13.11
N ILE A 8 -8.58 -1.91 -12.20
CA ILE A 8 -7.65 -2.24 -11.11
C ILE A 8 -8.38 -2.18 -9.78
N SER A 9 -8.32 -3.26 -8.99
CA SER A 9 -8.83 -3.27 -7.61
C SER A 9 -7.69 -3.00 -6.62
N CYS A 10 -7.74 -1.87 -5.93
CA CYS A 10 -6.86 -1.57 -4.80
C CYS A 10 -7.39 -2.32 -3.56
N LEU A 11 -6.59 -3.20 -2.98
CA LEU A 11 -6.99 -4.11 -1.91
C LEU A 11 -6.54 -3.59 -0.55
N CYS A 12 -7.46 -2.96 0.17
CA CYS A 12 -7.20 -2.35 1.47
C CYS A 12 -7.86 -3.18 2.58
N VAL A 13 -7.02 -3.86 3.37
CA VAL A 13 -7.43 -4.55 4.60
C VAL A 13 -7.09 -3.64 5.77
N THR A 14 -8.05 -3.35 6.64
CA THR A 14 -7.87 -2.37 7.71
C THR A 14 -8.55 -2.79 9.02
N ARG A 15 -7.99 -2.35 10.15
CA ARG A 15 -8.58 -2.51 11.49
C ARG A 15 -8.12 -1.42 12.44
N GLY A 16 -9.05 -0.64 12.98
CA GLY A 16 -8.87 0.29 14.10
C GLY A 16 -8.06 1.56 13.77
N ARG A 17 -7.84 1.88 12.49
CA ARG A 17 -6.91 2.93 12.04
C ARG A 17 -7.56 3.99 11.13
N VAL A 18 -8.79 4.41 11.47
CA VAL A 18 -9.61 5.32 10.64
C VAL A 18 -8.88 6.58 10.18
N THR A 19 -8.01 7.18 11.01
CA THR A 19 -7.24 8.37 10.61
C THR A 19 -6.30 8.10 9.44
N MET A 20 -5.58 6.97 9.46
CA MET A 20 -4.70 6.55 8.37
C MET A 20 -5.52 6.13 7.15
N LEU A 21 -6.62 5.43 7.39
CA LEU A 21 -7.54 5.00 6.34
C LEU A 21 -8.09 6.19 5.52
N LYS A 22 -8.41 7.32 6.16
CA LYS A 22 -8.82 8.55 5.46
C LYS A 22 -7.77 9.03 4.45
N ARG A 23 -6.49 8.99 4.83
CA ARG A 23 -5.37 9.35 3.93
C ARG A 23 -5.27 8.34 2.78
N VAL A 24 -5.42 7.05 3.07
CA VAL A 24 -5.34 5.99 2.05
C VAL A 24 -6.49 6.05 1.03
N VAL A 25 -7.71 6.38 1.47
CA VAL A 25 -8.83 6.68 0.57
C VAL A 25 -8.55 7.92 -0.28
N ALA A 26 -7.91 8.96 0.28
CA ALA A 26 -7.49 10.13 -0.49
C ALA A 26 -6.43 9.77 -1.55
N CYS A 27 -5.47 8.89 -1.22
CA CYS A 27 -4.49 8.37 -2.18
C CYS A 27 -5.14 7.58 -3.32
N PHE A 28 -6.17 6.79 -3.02
CA PHE A 28 -6.94 6.08 -4.03
C PHE A 28 -7.68 7.06 -4.95
N ARG A 29 -8.30 8.10 -4.38
CA ARG A 29 -9.02 9.12 -5.14
C ARG A 29 -8.10 10.00 -6.01
N SER A 30 -6.83 10.17 -5.63
CA SER A 30 -5.87 10.95 -6.40
C SER A 30 -5.23 10.20 -7.57
N GLN A 31 -5.46 8.89 -7.72
CA GLN A 31 -4.83 8.11 -8.78
C GLN A 31 -5.21 8.64 -10.18
N THR A 32 -4.21 8.68 -11.07
CA THR A 32 -4.38 9.10 -12.47
C THR A 32 -5.01 8.00 -13.34
N TRP A 33 -4.98 6.74 -12.89
CA TRP A 33 -5.62 5.63 -13.58
C TRP A 33 -7.14 5.61 -13.33
N ALA A 34 -7.94 6.05 -14.30
CA ALA A 34 -9.37 6.28 -14.10
C ALA A 34 -10.19 5.01 -13.79
N ASN A 35 -9.91 3.88 -14.45
CA ASN A 35 -10.70 2.65 -14.27
C ASN A 35 -10.17 1.84 -13.08
N ARG A 36 -10.61 2.20 -11.87
CA ARG A 36 -10.16 1.61 -10.62
C ARG A 36 -11.32 1.47 -9.63
N GLU A 37 -11.17 0.55 -8.70
CA GLU A 37 -12.01 0.44 -7.50
C GLU A 37 -11.14 0.24 -6.26
N LEU A 38 -11.66 0.62 -5.10
CA LEU A 38 -11.09 0.32 -3.79
C LEU A 38 -11.93 -0.78 -3.15
N VAL A 39 -11.34 -1.93 -2.89
CA VAL A 39 -11.92 -2.96 -2.02
C VAL A 39 -11.48 -2.65 -0.60
N LEU A 40 -12.39 -2.11 0.21
CA LEU A 40 -12.16 -1.76 1.60
C LEU A 40 -12.70 -2.89 2.49
N LEU A 41 -11.83 -3.77 2.95
CA LEU A 41 -12.17 -4.90 3.80
C LEU A 41 -11.87 -4.58 5.27
N TYR A 42 -12.87 -4.77 6.13
CA TYR A 42 -12.77 -4.54 7.57
C TYR A 42 -13.60 -5.55 8.36
N GLU A 43 -13.30 -5.69 9.65
CA GLU A 43 -13.96 -6.65 10.54
C GLU A 43 -15.20 -6.05 11.24
N SER A 44 -16.22 -6.87 11.43
CA SER A 44 -17.54 -6.49 11.96
C SER A 44 -17.56 -5.99 13.42
N ASP A 45 -16.45 -6.10 14.14
CA ASP A 45 -16.29 -5.61 15.52
C ASP A 45 -15.59 -4.24 15.60
N ASP A 46 -15.26 -3.64 14.46
CA ASP A 46 -14.61 -2.33 14.38
C ASP A 46 -15.63 -1.22 14.07
N ALA A 47 -16.36 -0.80 15.09
CA ALA A 47 -17.40 0.22 14.98
C ALA A 47 -16.90 1.55 14.37
N ALA A 48 -15.63 1.91 14.61
CA ALA A 48 -15.06 3.14 14.09
C ALA A 48 -14.86 3.05 12.56
N THR A 49 -14.31 1.93 12.08
CA THR A 49 -14.16 1.70 10.63
C THR A 49 -15.50 1.50 9.94
N MET A 50 -16.45 0.81 10.57
CA MET A 50 -17.82 0.68 10.05
C MET A 50 -18.48 2.05 9.84
N ALA A 51 -18.38 2.94 10.84
CA ALA A 51 -18.94 4.28 10.74
C ALA A 51 -18.29 5.09 9.61
N TYR A 52 -16.98 4.96 9.41
CA TYR A 52 -16.29 5.61 8.30
C TYR A 52 -16.65 5.00 6.94
N ALA A 53 -16.72 3.67 6.83
CA ALA A 53 -17.13 2.96 5.63
C ALA A 53 -18.53 3.38 5.17
N ALA A 54 -19.46 3.59 6.10
CA ALA A 54 -20.81 4.11 5.80
C ALA A 54 -20.78 5.48 5.11
N THR A 55 -19.79 6.35 5.39
CA THR A 55 -19.63 7.64 4.71
C THR A 55 -19.14 7.52 3.27
N LEU A 56 -18.70 6.33 2.85
CA LEU A 56 -18.21 6.02 1.51
C LEU A 56 -19.25 5.32 0.65
N ALA A 57 -20.45 5.03 1.18
CA ALA A 57 -21.47 4.20 0.52
C ALA A 57 -21.94 4.76 -0.83
N ASP A 58 -21.94 6.08 -1.00
CA ASP A 58 -22.35 6.75 -2.25
C ASP A 58 -21.23 6.82 -3.30
N ASP A 59 -20.01 6.40 -2.98
CA ASP A 59 -18.88 6.38 -3.91
C ASP A 59 -18.86 5.03 -4.65
N PRO A 60 -19.30 4.96 -5.94
CA PRO A 60 -19.40 3.69 -6.66
C PRO A 60 -18.03 3.07 -6.96
N SER A 61 -16.95 3.82 -6.78
CA SER A 61 -15.57 3.34 -6.93
C SER A 61 -15.03 2.70 -5.64
N VAL A 62 -15.77 2.76 -4.52
CA VAL A 62 -15.41 2.13 -3.26
C VAL A 62 -16.38 0.98 -2.96
N ARG A 63 -15.83 -0.21 -2.73
CA ARG A 63 -16.56 -1.40 -2.31
C ARG A 63 -16.16 -1.76 -0.89
N CYS A 64 -17.05 -1.48 0.05
CA CYS A 64 -16.91 -1.88 1.45
C CYS A 64 -17.28 -3.37 1.61
N VAL A 65 -16.41 -4.14 2.27
CA VAL A 65 -16.59 -5.56 2.53
C VAL A 65 -16.39 -5.80 4.03
N GLU A 66 -17.50 -6.01 4.73
CA GLU A 66 -17.47 -6.39 6.14
C GLU A 66 -17.29 -7.91 6.26
N VAL A 67 -16.39 -8.34 7.14
CA VAL A 67 -16.18 -9.77 7.44
C VAL A 67 -16.33 -10.05 8.95
N PRO A 68 -16.71 -11.27 9.35
CA PRO A 68 -16.79 -11.61 10.76
C PRO A 68 -15.43 -11.49 11.47
N ALA A 69 -15.44 -10.88 12.65
CA ALA A 69 -14.27 -10.81 13.52
C ALA A 69 -14.01 -12.11 14.32
N THR A 70 -14.99 -13.01 14.37
CA THR A 70 -14.94 -14.29 15.11
C THR A 70 -15.39 -15.45 14.22
N PRO A 71 -14.59 -16.54 14.09
CA PRO A 71 -13.23 -16.68 14.63
C PRO A 71 -12.27 -15.66 14.02
N LYS A 72 -11.20 -15.32 14.74
CA LYS A 72 -10.21 -14.35 14.26
C LYS A 72 -9.53 -14.89 13.02
N GLN A 73 -9.58 -14.12 11.93
CA GLN A 73 -8.92 -14.46 10.68
C GLN A 73 -7.48 -13.90 10.66
N THR A 74 -6.59 -14.63 9.99
CA THR A 74 -5.21 -14.18 9.75
C THR A 74 -5.17 -13.11 8.68
N LEU A 75 -4.12 -12.28 8.64
CA LEU A 75 -3.99 -11.24 7.61
C LEU A 75 -3.99 -11.86 6.20
N GLY A 76 -3.31 -12.99 6.00
CA GLY A 76 -3.35 -13.71 4.72
C GLY A 76 -4.75 -14.19 4.31
N ALA A 77 -5.56 -14.67 5.25
CA ALA A 77 -6.96 -15.01 4.96
C ALA A 77 -7.76 -13.76 4.53
N LEU A 78 -7.57 -12.63 5.22
CA LEU A 78 -8.20 -11.36 4.86
C LEU A 78 -7.74 -10.82 3.49
N ARG A 79 -6.45 -10.99 3.13
CA ARG A 79 -5.93 -10.67 1.78
C ARG A 79 -6.61 -11.51 0.71
N ASN A 80 -6.78 -12.82 0.93
CA ASN A 80 -7.49 -13.68 -0.01
C ASN A 80 -8.96 -13.28 -0.19
N LEU A 81 -9.67 -12.95 0.90
CA LEU A 81 -11.05 -12.45 0.82
C LEU A 81 -11.12 -11.12 0.04
N SER A 82 -10.12 -10.25 0.18
CA SER A 82 -10.06 -9.00 -0.58
C SER A 82 -9.86 -9.26 -2.09
N ILE A 83 -9.07 -10.27 -2.47
CA ILE A 83 -8.90 -10.71 -3.87
C ILE A 83 -10.20 -11.30 -4.42
N GLU A 84 -10.91 -12.10 -3.63
CA GLU A 84 -12.19 -12.70 -4.04
C GLU A 84 -13.25 -11.62 -4.30
N ALA A 85 -13.30 -10.58 -3.46
CA ALA A 85 -14.21 -9.46 -3.60
C ALA A 85 -13.85 -8.50 -4.77
N ALA A 86 -12.61 -8.57 -5.27
CA ALA A 86 -12.12 -7.74 -6.37
C ALA A 86 -12.85 -8.05 -7.69
N ARG A 87 -13.14 -7.02 -8.49
CA ARG A 87 -13.72 -7.14 -9.85
C ARG A 87 -12.70 -6.84 -10.94
N GLY A 88 -11.54 -6.28 -10.58
CA GLY A 88 -10.48 -5.88 -11.49
C GLY A 88 -9.78 -7.05 -12.20
N GLU A 89 -9.31 -6.76 -13.41
CA GLU A 89 -8.34 -7.63 -14.09
C GLU A 89 -7.00 -7.61 -13.34
N PHE A 90 -6.65 -6.44 -12.80
CA PHE A 90 -5.48 -6.25 -11.94
C PHE A 90 -5.90 -6.02 -10.50
N VAL A 91 -5.04 -6.44 -9.58
CA VAL A 91 -5.11 -6.11 -8.16
C VAL A 91 -3.84 -5.38 -7.74
N ALA A 92 -3.97 -4.46 -6.79
CA ALA A 92 -2.85 -3.77 -6.17
C ALA A 92 -2.96 -3.91 -4.64
N GLN A 93 -1.89 -4.33 -3.98
CA GLN A 93 -1.80 -4.28 -2.52
C GLN A 93 -1.87 -2.80 -2.08
N TRP A 94 -2.75 -2.49 -1.13
CA TRP A 94 -3.10 -1.13 -0.76
C TRP A 94 -3.18 -0.98 0.76
N ASP A 95 -2.01 -0.96 1.40
CA ASP A 95 -1.89 -0.94 2.86
C ASP A 95 -2.44 0.35 3.46
N ASP A 96 -3.08 0.21 4.64
CA ASP A 96 -3.93 1.23 5.26
C ASP A 96 -3.15 2.32 6.02
N ASP A 97 -1.85 2.11 6.22
CA ASP A 97 -0.90 2.97 6.91
C ASP A 97 0.21 3.53 6.02
N ASP A 98 0.18 3.22 4.72
CA ASP A 98 1.15 3.72 3.73
C ASP A 98 0.56 4.77 2.79
N TRP A 99 1.41 5.59 2.20
CA TRP A 99 1.01 6.55 1.17
C TRP A 99 1.30 6.02 -0.22
N HIS A 100 0.35 6.21 -1.14
CA HIS A 100 0.40 5.70 -2.51
C HIS A 100 0.37 6.86 -3.50
N GLY A 101 1.41 6.97 -4.32
CA GLY A 101 1.57 8.11 -5.22
C GLY A 101 0.52 8.17 -6.34
N PRO A 102 0.09 9.37 -6.79
CA PRO A 102 -0.98 9.53 -7.78
C PRO A 102 -0.75 8.77 -9.10
N ALA A 103 0.51 8.58 -9.49
CA ALA A 103 0.87 7.90 -10.72
C ALA A 103 1.11 6.38 -10.54
N ARG A 104 1.04 5.84 -9.31
CA ARG A 104 1.44 4.46 -8.97
C ARG A 104 0.78 3.44 -9.90
N LEU A 105 -0.54 3.45 -9.96
CA LEU A 105 -1.29 2.48 -10.76
C LEU A 105 -0.93 2.55 -12.26
N ALA A 106 -0.87 3.77 -12.81
CA ALA A 106 -0.59 3.98 -14.23
C ALA A 106 0.84 3.55 -14.60
N VAL A 107 1.82 3.89 -13.76
CA VAL A 107 3.23 3.53 -13.98
C VAL A 107 3.44 2.02 -13.88
N GLN A 108 2.90 1.37 -12.85
CA GLN A 108 3.06 -0.08 -12.67
C GLN A 108 2.34 -0.88 -13.76
N VAL A 109 1.08 -0.54 -14.11
CA VAL A 109 0.39 -1.20 -15.23
C VAL A 109 1.12 -0.95 -16.55
N GLY A 110 1.59 0.28 -16.81
CA GLY A 110 2.37 0.60 -18.00
C GLY A 110 3.62 -0.29 -18.11
N ALA A 111 4.32 -0.55 -17.01
CA ALA A 111 5.46 -1.45 -16.98
C ALA A 111 5.09 -2.92 -17.23
N THR A 112 3.99 -3.42 -16.65
CA THR A 112 3.50 -4.79 -16.94
C THR A 112 3.27 -4.99 -18.43
N GLN A 113 2.60 -4.02 -19.08
CA GLN A 113 2.28 -4.06 -20.50
C GLN A 113 3.52 -3.94 -21.38
N LYS A 114 4.42 -2.99 -21.06
CA LYS A 114 5.66 -2.75 -21.81
C LYS A 114 6.58 -3.97 -21.82
N HIS A 115 6.68 -4.67 -20.69
CA HIS A 115 7.62 -5.78 -20.53
C HIS A 115 6.97 -7.16 -20.70
N GLY A 116 5.67 -7.23 -20.99
CA GLY A 116 4.96 -8.49 -21.19
C GLY A 116 4.97 -9.39 -19.94
N ARG A 117 4.90 -8.80 -18.75
CA ARG A 117 4.91 -9.50 -17.46
C ARG A 117 3.60 -9.22 -16.74
N PRO A 118 2.98 -10.21 -16.08
CA PRO A 118 1.66 -10.00 -15.48
C PRO A 118 1.69 -9.25 -14.14
N GLY A 119 2.86 -8.98 -13.55
CA GLY A 119 2.96 -8.21 -12.31
C GLY A 119 4.16 -7.27 -12.25
N CYS A 120 4.11 -6.37 -11.27
CA CYS A 120 5.07 -5.31 -11.03
C CYS A 120 5.20 -5.06 -9.52
N VAL A 121 6.42 -4.76 -9.09
CA VAL A 121 6.76 -4.29 -7.73
C VAL A 121 7.72 -3.11 -7.84
N LEU A 122 7.70 -2.23 -6.84
CA LEU A 122 8.76 -1.26 -6.65
C LEU A 122 9.97 -1.95 -6.02
N VAL A 123 11.17 -1.61 -6.50
CA VAL A 123 12.42 -2.19 -5.97
C VAL A 123 13.04 -1.37 -4.85
N ARG A 124 12.56 -0.14 -4.66
CA ARG A 124 12.85 0.73 -3.53
C ARG A 124 11.59 1.51 -3.15
N TRP A 125 11.50 1.90 -1.90
CA TRP A 125 10.47 2.80 -1.37
C TRP A 125 11.10 4.04 -0.77
N THR A 126 10.32 5.10 -0.70
CA THR A 126 10.57 6.15 0.29
C THR A 126 10.08 5.65 1.65
N MET A 127 10.85 5.87 2.71
CA MET A 127 10.52 5.49 4.07
C MET A 127 10.55 6.74 4.96
N TYR A 128 9.51 6.95 5.75
CA TYR A 128 9.39 8.08 6.68
C TYR A 128 9.32 7.58 8.12
N ASP A 129 10.26 8.03 8.94
CA ASP A 129 10.26 7.86 10.40
C ASP A 129 9.48 9.02 11.02
N ALA A 130 8.23 8.79 11.40
CA ALA A 130 7.39 9.81 12.05
C ALA A 130 7.81 10.08 13.51
N VAL A 131 8.60 9.19 14.12
CA VAL A 131 9.08 9.33 15.50
C VAL A 131 10.28 10.27 15.53
N GLU A 132 11.29 9.97 14.71
CA GLU A 132 12.54 10.73 14.63
C GLU A 132 12.49 11.88 13.61
N LYS A 133 11.40 11.96 12.82
CA LYS A 133 11.21 12.92 11.73
C LYS A 133 12.35 12.87 10.71
N ARG A 134 12.61 11.67 10.19
CA ARG A 134 13.66 11.40 9.20
C ARG A 134 13.09 10.67 8.01
N ALA A 135 13.69 10.86 6.85
CA ALA A 135 13.30 10.16 5.63
C ALA A 135 14.48 9.43 5.01
N TYR A 136 14.17 8.35 4.30
CA TYR A 136 15.13 7.47 3.68
C TYR A 136 14.60 6.94 2.35
N VAL A 137 15.48 6.50 1.48
CA VAL A 137 15.18 5.55 0.41
C VAL A 137 15.65 4.17 0.86
N SER A 138 14.78 3.18 0.75
CA SER A 138 15.08 1.82 1.18
C SER A 138 16.24 1.18 0.39
N GLY A 139 16.79 0.10 0.94
CA GLY A 139 17.61 -0.82 0.16
C GLY A 139 16.84 -1.44 -1.02
N GLN A 140 17.57 -1.94 -2.01
CA GLN A 140 16.96 -2.52 -3.21
C GLN A 140 16.51 -3.97 -2.97
N ARG A 141 15.20 -4.23 -3.01
CA ARG A 141 14.59 -5.58 -3.04
C ARG A 141 13.21 -5.52 -3.68
N ALA A 142 12.62 -6.66 -4.04
CA ALA A 142 11.24 -6.70 -4.54
C ALA A 142 10.25 -6.48 -3.38
N TRP A 143 9.78 -5.25 -3.19
CA TRP A 143 8.99 -4.92 -2.02
C TRP A 143 7.51 -5.26 -2.18
N GLU A 144 7.04 -6.16 -1.30
CA GLU A 144 5.73 -6.79 -1.27
C GLU A 144 4.54 -5.82 -1.18
N GLY A 145 4.58 -4.82 -0.28
CA GLY A 145 3.51 -3.82 -0.12
C GLY A 145 3.17 -3.04 -1.40
N SER A 146 4.08 -3.02 -2.38
CA SER A 146 3.89 -2.33 -3.65
C SER A 146 3.36 -3.20 -4.78
N LEU A 147 3.04 -4.48 -4.53
CA LEU A 147 2.56 -5.41 -5.55
C LEU A 147 1.39 -4.83 -6.36
N LEU A 148 1.53 -4.88 -7.68
CA LEU A 148 0.44 -4.75 -8.66
C LEU A 148 0.56 -5.92 -9.64
N ALA A 149 -0.51 -6.68 -9.82
CA ALA A 149 -0.49 -7.84 -10.72
C ALA A 149 -1.86 -8.17 -11.30
N ARG A 150 -1.88 -8.91 -12.41
CA ARG A 150 -3.12 -9.54 -12.86
C ARG A 150 -3.63 -10.47 -11.78
N ARG A 151 -4.92 -10.36 -11.45
CA ARG A 151 -5.57 -11.08 -10.36
C ARG A 151 -5.42 -12.60 -10.49
N ASP A 152 -5.49 -13.11 -11.72
CA ASP A 152 -5.48 -14.55 -12.04
C ASP A 152 -4.11 -15.23 -11.85
N VAL A 153 -3.03 -14.45 -11.69
CA VAL A 153 -1.68 -14.99 -11.47
C VAL A 153 -1.18 -14.82 -10.04
N VAL A 154 -1.93 -14.12 -9.17
CA VAL A 154 -1.53 -13.91 -7.78
C VAL A 154 -1.73 -15.24 -7.02
N PRO A 155 -0.66 -15.85 -6.47
CA PRO A 155 -0.80 -17.01 -5.60
C PRO A 155 -1.65 -16.67 -4.37
N PRO A 156 -2.39 -17.64 -3.80
CA PRO A 156 -3.08 -17.41 -2.55
C PRO A 156 -2.08 -17.04 -1.45
N TYR A 157 -2.46 -16.06 -0.63
CA TYR A 157 -1.70 -15.71 0.56
C TYR A 157 -1.82 -16.86 1.58
N PRO A 158 -0.72 -17.35 2.18
CA PRO A 158 -0.79 -18.31 3.27
C PRO A 158 -1.50 -17.70 4.48
N GLU A 159 -2.17 -18.53 5.29
CA GLU A 159 -2.89 -18.09 6.49
C GLU A 159 -1.92 -17.73 7.63
N LEU A 160 -1.14 -16.68 7.44
CA LEU A 160 -0.19 -16.14 8.40
C LEU A 160 -0.69 -14.79 8.94
N PRO A 161 -0.45 -14.49 10.23
CA PRO A 161 -0.83 -13.20 10.82
C PRO A 161 0.09 -12.05 10.41
N ARG A 162 1.27 -12.34 9.85
CA ARG A 162 2.30 -11.42 9.36
C ARG A 162 3.15 -12.11 8.30
N GLU A 163 3.85 -11.34 7.47
CA GLU A 163 4.72 -11.82 6.39
C GLU A 163 4.00 -12.74 5.38
N GLU A 164 2.66 -12.63 5.30
CA GLU A 164 1.85 -13.43 4.39
C GLU A 164 2.15 -13.13 2.92
N ASP A 165 2.60 -11.91 2.62
CA ASP A 165 2.91 -11.40 1.29
C ASP A 165 4.29 -11.84 0.78
N THR A 166 5.22 -12.12 1.68
CA THR A 166 6.58 -12.57 1.33
C THR A 166 6.57 -13.86 0.50
N PRO A 167 5.87 -14.95 0.89
CA PRO A 167 5.76 -16.16 0.08
C PRO A 167 5.15 -15.92 -1.31
N VAL A 168 4.21 -14.98 -1.42
CA VAL A 168 3.54 -14.60 -2.68
C VAL A 168 4.55 -13.96 -3.63
N ILE A 169 5.29 -12.94 -3.19
CA ILE A 169 6.35 -12.30 -3.99
C ILE A 169 7.41 -13.31 -4.39
N GLN A 170 7.88 -14.15 -3.47
CA GLN A 170 8.90 -15.15 -3.76
C GLN A 170 8.43 -16.17 -4.80
N ALA A 171 7.17 -16.60 -4.75
CA ALA A 171 6.58 -17.48 -5.76
C ALA A 171 6.52 -16.79 -7.14
N MET A 172 6.07 -15.54 -7.19
CA MET A 172 5.98 -14.77 -8.44
C MET A 172 7.36 -14.47 -9.05
N LEU A 173 8.38 -14.21 -8.21
CA LEU A 173 9.77 -14.05 -8.66
C LEU A 173 10.34 -15.35 -9.25
N ARG A 174 10.16 -16.50 -8.57
CA ARG A 174 10.59 -17.81 -9.08
C ARG A 174 9.99 -18.14 -10.45
N GLN A 175 8.73 -17.75 -10.65
CA GLN A 175 8.01 -17.93 -11.92
C GLN A 175 8.27 -16.83 -12.95
N ARG A 176 9.14 -15.84 -12.63
CA ARG A 176 9.47 -14.71 -13.51
C ARG A 176 8.22 -13.92 -13.93
N LEU A 177 7.29 -13.70 -13.01
CA LEU A 177 6.03 -12.98 -13.27
C LEU A 177 6.13 -11.46 -13.06
N LEU A 178 7.19 -10.98 -12.37
CA LEU A 178 7.31 -9.58 -11.95
C LEU A 178 8.29 -8.76 -12.81
N VAL A 179 7.97 -7.48 -12.96
CA VAL A 179 8.89 -6.39 -13.33
C VAL A 179 9.23 -5.59 -12.07
N GLY A 180 10.51 -5.36 -11.84
CA GLY A 180 10.97 -4.42 -10.82
C GLY A 180 11.04 -3.00 -11.38
N LEU A 181 10.48 -2.04 -10.65
CA LEU A 181 10.50 -0.62 -10.99
C LEU A 181 11.19 0.19 -9.90
N ASP A 182 12.11 1.07 -10.29
CA ASP A 182 12.85 1.91 -9.35
C ASP A 182 12.28 3.34 -9.37
N PHE A 183 11.12 3.49 -8.72
CA PHE A 183 10.40 4.76 -8.55
C PHE A 183 9.97 4.88 -7.08
N PRO A 184 10.92 5.11 -6.14
CA PRO A 184 10.64 5.17 -4.71
C PRO A 184 9.62 6.24 -4.34
N GLU A 185 9.49 7.31 -5.13
CA GLU A 185 8.51 8.38 -4.95
C GLU A 185 7.04 7.96 -5.15
N LEU A 186 6.79 6.74 -5.65
CA LEU A 186 5.42 6.22 -5.82
C LEU A 186 4.84 5.57 -4.55
N TYR A 187 5.66 5.43 -3.50
CA TYR A 187 5.27 4.74 -2.28
C TYR A 187 6.04 5.29 -1.07
N ILE A 188 5.32 5.68 -0.02
CA ILE A 188 5.93 6.07 1.25
C ILE A 188 5.48 5.12 2.34
N TYR A 189 6.42 4.31 2.82
CA TYR A 189 6.24 3.51 4.03
C TYR A 189 6.39 4.41 5.25
N THR A 190 5.40 4.44 6.14
CA THR A 190 5.44 5.30 7.35
C THR A 190 5.69 4.48 8.60
N PHE A 191 6.87 4.62 9.21
CA PHE A 191 7.11 4.11 10.55
C PHE A 191 6.57 5.08 11.60
N HIS A 192 5.57 4.66 12.37
CA HIS A 192 4.90 5.46 13.41
C HIS A 192 4.93 4.78 14.79
N GLY A 193 5.71 3.70 14.95
CA GLY A 193 5.94 3.02 16.22
C GLY A 193 4.83 2.05 16.68
N THR A 194 3.70 2.01 15.96
CA THR A 194 2.60 1.04 16.17
C THR A 194 2.31 0.21 14.90
N ASN A 195 3.27 0.17 13.98
CA ASN A 195 3.23 -0.68 12.79
C ASN A 195 3.17 -2.16 13.19
N THR A 196 2.83 -3.01 12.23
CA THR A 196 2.94 -4.48 12.41
C THR A 196 4.38 -4.89 12.75
N TRP A 197 5.35 -4.14 12.25
CA TRP A 197 6.77 -4.27 12.55
C TRP A 197 7.20 -3.33 13.67
N ASP A 198 7.98 -3.84 14.61
CA ASP A 198 8.47 -3.05 15.74
C ASP A 198 9.71 -2.20 15.39
N VAL A 199 10.16 -1.41 16.37
CA VAL A 199 11.34 -0.55 16.26
C VAL A 199 12.64 -1.34 15.99
N HIS A 200 12.69 -2.62 16.37
CA HIS A 200 13.86 -3.45 16.14
C HIS A 200 13.97 -3.78 14.65
N HIS A 201 12.87 -4.26 14.04
CA HIS A 201 12.83 -4.49 12.59
C HIS A 201 13.17 -3.23 11.79
N TRP A 202 12.60 -2.08 12.19
CA TRP A 202 12.91 -0.79 11.59
C TRP A 202 14.42 -0.48 11.61
N LYS A 203 15.05 -0.56 12.80
CA LYS A 203 16.45 -0.14 12.99
C LYS A 203 17.48 -1.14 12.49
N GLU A 204 17.20 -2.44 12.61
CA GLU A 204 18.19 -3.50 12.38
C GLU A 204 18.02 -4.20 11.03
N GLU A 205 16.83 -4.15 10.42
CA GLU A 205 16.59 -4.83 9.13
C GLU A 205 16.39 -3.86 7.97
N LEU A 206 15.68 -2.75 8.19
CA LEU A 206 15.37 -1.80 7.12
C LEU A 206 16.45 -0.72 6.98
N LEU A 207 16.74 0.02 8.06
CA LEU A 207 17.66 1.16 8.03
C LEU A 207 19.10 0.84 7.60
N PRO A 208 19.72 -0.31 7.90
CA PRO A 208 21.13 -0.54 7.53
C PRO A 208 21.39 -0.57 6.02
N SER A 209 20.36 -0.86 5.23
CA SER A 209 20.42 -0.84 3.76
C SER A 209 19.88 0.44 3.13
N ALA A 210 19.31 1.34 3.94
CA ALA A 210 18.63 2.53 3.50
C ALA A 210 19.60 3.72 3.36
N GLN A 211 19.28 4.61 2.43
CA GLN A 211 20.01 5.86 2.19
C GLN A 211 19.21 7.02 2.77
N PRO A 212 19.78 7.84 3.68
CA PRO A 212 19.05 8.98 4.23
C PRO A 212 18.77 10.03 3.15
N LEU A 213 17.59 10.64 3.24
CA LEU A 213 17.17 11.77 2.40
C LEU A 213 17.50 13.11 3.07
N GLY A 214 17.64 14.15 2.26
CA GLY A 214 17.90 15.51 2.72
C GLY A 214 16.68 16.17 3.38
N MET A 215 16.90 17.39 3.88
CA MET A 215 15.85 18.19 4.52
C MET A 215 14.75 18.61 3.54
N GLU A 216 15.11 18.90 2.28
CA GLU A 216 14.14 19.32 1.26
C GLU A 216 13.16 18.17 0.97
N GLU A 217 13.68 16.97 0.73
CA GLU A 217 12.86 15.79 0.48
C GLU A 217 12.01 15.39 1.70
N LEU A 218 12.55 15.53 2.91
CA LEU A 218 11.78 15.33 4.15
C LEU A 218 10.57 16.28 4.21
N LEU A 219 10.75 17.55 3.90
CA LEU A 219 9.66 18.54 3.93
C LEU A 219 8.59 18.23 2.88
N ASP A 220 8.98 17.77 1.69
CA ASP A 220 8.05 17.32 0.66
C ASP A 220 7.26 16.09 1.11
N ILE A 221 7.91 15.13 1.77
CA ILE A 221 7.26 13.96 2.37
C ILE A 221 6.27 14.36 3.45
N GLU A 222 6.66 15.21 4.41
CA GLU A 222 5.78 15.70 5.47
C GLU A 222 4.54 16.40 4.90
N LYS A 223 4.74 17.24 3.87
CA LYS A 223 3.66 17.94 3.17
C LYS A 223 2.67 16.98 2.54
N VAL A 224 3.16 15.94 1.85
CA VAL A 224 2.32 14.94 1.18
C VAL A 224 1.59 14.05 2.17
N LEU A 225 2.22 13.74 3.31
CA LEU A 225 1.60 12.98 4.40
C LEU A 225 0.63 13.82 5.26
N GLY A 226 0.60 15.15 5.07
CA GLY A 226 -0.23 16.06 5.83
C GLY A 226 0.23 16.21 7.30
N VAL A 227 1.51 16.00 7.56
CA VAL A 227 2.11 16.16 8.89
C VAL A 227 2.54 17.63 9.04
N GLU A 228 2.22 18.26 10.17
CA GLU A 228 2.67 19.63 10.44
C GLU A 228 4.20 19.69 10.45
N SER A 229 4.76 20.49 9.54
CA SER A 229 6.20 20.54 9.30
C SER A 229 6.97 20.97 10.55
N SER A 230 8.10 20.31 10.80
CA SER A 230 9.04 20.65 11.89
C SER A 230 9.64 22.08 11.80
N SER A 231 9.40 22.80 10.70
CA SER A 231 9.91 24.16 10.44
C SER A 231 9.26 25.26 11.29
N ALA A 232 8.14 25.01 11.97
CA ALA A 232 7.49 26.01 12.83
C ALA A 232 8.23 26.28 14.17
N LEU A 233 9.30 25.53 14.49
CA LEU A 233 10.02 25.62 15.77
C LEU A 233 11.43 26.21 15.69
N ARG A 234 11.85 26.78 14.55
CA ARG A 234 13.21 27.37 14.39
C ARG A 234 13.24 28.82 13.89
N VAL A 235 12.17 29.59 14.12
CA VAL A 235 12.20 31.06 13.96
C VAL A 235 11.78 31.73 15.27
N SER A 236 12.51 31.43 16.34
CA SER A 236 12.54 32.23 17.57
C SER A 236 13.75 31.79 18.39
N GLY A 237 14.89 32.43 18.15
CA GLY A 237 16.15 32.19 18.85
C GLY A 237 17.26 33.02 18.25
#